data_AF-A0A382C9D8-F1
#
_entry.id   AF-A0A382C9D8-F1
#
_cell.length_a   1.000
_cell.length_b   1.000
_cell.length_c   1.000
_cell.angle_alpha   90.00
_cell.angle_beta   90.00
_cell.angle_gamma   90.00
#
_symmetry.space_group_name_H-M   'P 1'
#
loop_
_entity.id
_entity.type
_entity.pdbx_description
1 polymer ?
#
loop_
_entity_poly.entity_id
_entity_poly.type
_entity_poly.pdbx_seq_one_letter_code
_entity_poly.pdbx_strand_id
1 'polypeptide(L)'
;MADTNYLSRVIKHPQFVLNENFILHPISALSTSRKIIKNNLPLVDCIKKLTGDTTENIKRYYEDIANNSELEKYLQTQFDEYNSYINSKDFKISKFFKENPAGRLNRPSQGHAGFFLYILVRSLKPEFFLETGVSAGESSTYILQAMRDNNFGKLFSIDFPSAIVEKGLTTIMPEGKTSGWAIPENLKDRWELSLGKSEELLPKILERQKKIDVFMHDSLHTYDHMMFEYTTSWDFIKKNGLLLSDDIVVMNGKGHSPFVDFAESKQKEIVVYNVLGGLRK
;
A
#
# COMPACT_ATOMS: atom_id res chain seq x y z
N MET A 1 -13.96 7.74 15.15
CA MET A 1 -14.39 7.14 13.88
C MET A 1 -14.38 5.64 14.07
N ALA A 2 -15.44 4.92 13.68
CA ALA A 2 -15.50 3.48 13.90
C ALA A 2 -14.41 2.81 13.04
N ASP A 3 -13.39 2.23 13.69
CA ASP A 3 -12.48 1.28 13.07
C ASP A 3 -13.34 0.18 12.45
N THR A 4 -13.54 0.24 11.13
CA THR A 4 -14.12 -0.88 10.40
C THR A 4 -13.01 -1.90 10.23
N ASN A 5 -12.69 -2.57 11.34
CA ASN A 5 -11.68 -3.61 11.37
C ASN A 5 -12.00 -4.65 10.28
N TYR A 6 -10.96 -5.24 9.68
CA TYR A 6 -11.09 -6.26 8.64
C TYR A 6 -12.13 -7.34 8.99
N LEU A 7 -12.23 -7.73 10.27
CA LEU A 7 -13.24 -8.68 10.76
C LEU A 7 -14.69 -8.20 10.57
N SER A 8 -14.98 -6.93 10.84
CA SER A 8 -16.31 -6.32 10.65
C SER A 8 -16.74 -6.38 9.18
N ARG A 9 -15.77 -6.26 8.26
CA ARG A 9 -15.99 -6.37 6.83
C ARG A 9 -16.25 -7.82 6.41
N VAL A 10 -15.52 -8.78 6.97
CA VAL A 10 -15.79 -10.21 6.73
C VAL A 10 -17.15 -10.64 7.30
N ILE A 11 -17.53 -10.16 8.49
CA ILE A 11 -18.84 -10.44 9.10
C ILE A 11 -19.99 -9.92 8.23
N LYS A 12 -19.85 -8.72 7.65
CA LYS A 12 -20.85 -8.14 6.73
C LYS A 12 -20.95 -8.87 5.38
N HIS A 13 -19.94 -9.65 5.02
CA HIS A 13 -19.83 -10.33 3.72
C HIS A 13 -19.31 -11.77 3.92
N PRO A 14 -20.16 -12.68 4.45
CA PRO A 14 -19.75 -14.03 4.84
C PRO A 14 -19.18 -14.87 3.69
N GLN A 15 -19.46 -14.52 2.42
CA GLN A 15 -18.82 -15.13 1.26
C GLN A 15 -17.28 -14.98 1.23
N PHE A 16 -16.71 -13.99 1.94
CA PHE A 16 -15.26 -13.85 2.08
C PHE A 16 -14.64 -14.90 3.01
N VAL A 17 -15.43 -15.55 3.88
CA VAL A 17 -14.96 -16.65 4.73
C VAL A 17 -14.63 -17.89 3.90
N LEU A 18 -15.30 -18.10 2.77
CA LEU A 18 -15.09 -19.25 1.87
C LEU A 18 -14.16 -18.92 0.67
N ASN A 19 -13.57 -17.73 0.66
CA ASN A 19 -12.58 -17.38 -0.35
C ASN A 19 -11.18 -17.78 0.15
N GLU A 20 -10.50 -18.65 -0.59
CA GLU A 20 -9.18 -19.19 -0.27
C GLU A 20 -8.07 -18.12 -0.11
N ASN A 21 -8.33 -16.89 -0.57
CA ASN A 21 -7.44 -15.75 -0.43
C ASN A 21 -7.64 -14.95 0.86
N PHE A 22 -8.52 -15.38 1.79
CA PHE A 22 -8.85 -14.61 2.99
C PHE A 22 -8.47 -15.33 4.30
N ILE A 23 -8.08 -14.54 5.32
CA ILE A 23 -7.59 -15.00 6.64
C ILE A 23 -8.50 -16.01 7.37
N LEU A 24 -9.81 -15.98 7.13
CA LEU A 24 -10.79 -16.83 7.82
C LEU A 24 -11.16 -18.10 7.03
N HIS A 25 -10.52 -18.34 5.89
CA HIS A 25 -10.70 -19.56 5.12
C HIS A 25 -10.26 -20.80 5.91
N PRO A 26 -10.95 -21.95 5.81
CA PRO A 26 -10.55 -23.19 6.51
C PRO A 26 -9.15 -23.71 6.16
N ILE A 27 -8.63 -23.34 4.98
CA ILE A 27 -7.27 -23.70 4.53
C ILE A 27 -6.22 -22.69 5.05
N SER A 28 -6.63 -21.51 5.53
CA SER A 28 -5.70 -20.52 6.10
C SER A 28 -4.96 -21.14 7.28
N ALA A 29 -3.62 -21.10 7.21
CA ALA A 29 -2.80 -21.68 8.25
C ALA A 29 -3.11 -20.93 9.55
N LEU A 30 -3.59 -21.68 10.55
CA LEU A 30 -4.00 -21.10 11.83
C LEU A 30 -2.87 -20.28 12.47
N SER A 31 -1.61 -20.66 12.21
CA SER A 31 -0.41 -19.91 12.60
C SER A 31 -0.35 -18.53 11.95
N THR A 32 -0.51 -18.45 10.63
CA THR A 32 -0.50 -17.20 9.84
C THR A 32 -1.62 -16.27 10.30
N SER A 33 -2.86 -16.75 10.33
CA SER A 33 -4.01 -15.95 10.76
C SER A 33 -3.85 -15.45 12.20
N ARG A 34 -3.37 -16.30 13.12
CA ARG A 34 -3.07 -15.89 14.50
C ARG A 34 -2.00 -14.82 14.57
N LYS A 35 -0.94 -14.91 13.76
CA LYS A 35 0.13 -13.90 13.73
C LYS A 35 -0.40 -12.55 13.26
N ILE A 36 -1.15 -12.52 12.16
CA ILE A 36 -1.72 -11.26 11.64
C ILE A 36 -2.67 -10.64 12.66
N ILE A 37 -3.62 -11.42 13.21
CA ILE A 37 -4.61 -10.92 14.19
C ILE A 37 -3.93 -10.41 15.45
N LYS A 38 -2.96 -11.15 16.01
CA LYS A 38 -2.28 -10.77 17.26
C LYS A 38 -1.44 -9.50 17.11
N ASN A 39 -0.92 -9.24 15.92
CA ASN A 39 -0.06 -8.07 15.65
C ASN A 39 -0.81 -6.93 14.96
N ASN A 40 -2.13 -7.01 14.83
CA ASN A 40 -2.96 -5.91 14.37
C ASN A 40 -3.16 -4.92 15.52
N LEU A 41 -2.53 -3.75 15.41
CA LEU A 41 -2.50 -2.75 16.46
C LEU A 41 -3.19 -1.46 16.00
N PRO A 42 -3.66 -0.62 16.94
CA PRO A 42 -4.11 0.74 16.62
C PRO A 42 -3.01 1.54 15.93
N LEU A 43 -3.41 2.52 15.11
CA LEU A 43 -2.52 3.38 14.32
C LEU A 43 -1.31 3.90 15.12
N VAL A 44 -1.56 4.49 16.30
CA VAL A 44 -0.51 5.07 17.14
C VAL A 44 0.51 4.02 17.58
N ASP A 45 0.05 2.84 18.00
CA ASP A 45 0.94 1.77 18.47
C ASP A 45 1.75 1.17 17.32
N CYS A 46 1.15 1.05 16.12
CA CYS A 46 1.89 0.66 14.92
C CYS A 46 3.04 1.62 14.61
N ILE A 47 2.74 2.93 14.55
CA ILE A 47 3.76 3.94 14.24
C ILE A 47 4.85 3.95 15.31
N LYS A 48 4.50 3.90 16.60
CA LYS A 48 5.49 3.82 17.69
C LYS A 48 6.39 2.60 17.54
N LYS A 49 5.82 1.42 17.26
CA LYS A 49 6.58 0.18 17.14
C LYS A 49 7.53 0.21 15.93
N LEU A 50 7.10 0.78 14.81
CA LEU A 50 7.89 0.86 13.58
C LEU A 50 8.96 1.96 13.61
N THR A 51 8.66 3.11 14.20
CA THR A 51 9.51 4.31 14.10
C THR A 51 10.24 4.67 15.39
N GLY A 52 9.69 4.30 16.55
CA GLY A 52 10.16 4.74 17.86
C GLY A 52 9.76 6.17 18.23
N ASP A 53 8.90 6.83 17.45
CA ASP A 53 8.46 8.20 17.69
C ASP A 53 7.53 8.31 18.91
N THR A 54 7.36 9.53 19.44
CA THR A 54 6.53 9.79 20.61
C THR A 54 5.05 9.88 20.23
N THR A 55 4.18 9.56 21.19
CA THR A 55 2.72 9.68 21.02
C THR A 55 2.32 11.11 20.66
N GLU A 56 3.00 12.09 21.24
CA GLU A 56 2.76 13.52 21.05
C GLU A 56 3.06 13.94 19.61
N ASN A 57 4.20 13.51 19.05
CA ASN A 57 4.54 13.78 17.66
C ASN A 57 3.55 13.11 16.70
N ILE A 58 3.20 11.85 16.96
CA ILE A 58 2.24 11.08 16.14
C ILE A 58 0.87 11.75 16.11
N LYS A 59 0.37 12.22 17.26
CA LYS A 59 -0.90 12.96 17.33
C LYS A 59 -0.85 14.26 16.54
N ARG A 60 0.24 15.02 16.67
CA ARG A 60 0.44 16.25 15.88
C ARG A 60 0.43 15.95 14.38
N TYR A 61 1.14 14.92 13.91
CA TYR A 61 1.14 14.56 12.49
C TYR A 61 -0.22 14.07 12.00
N TYR A 62 -0.97 13.36 12.86
CA TYR A 62 -2.36 13.01 12.56
C TYR A 62 -3.23 14.26 12.38
N GLU A 63 -3.10 15.26 13.27
CA GLU A 63 -3.81 16.53 13.17
C GLU A 63 -3.40 17.32 11.91
N ASP A 64 -2.10 17.33 11.56
CA ASP A 64 -1.59 17.99 10.36
C ASP A 64 -2.31 17.47 9.09
N ILE A 65 -2.37 16.14 8.92
CA ILE A 65 -3.02 15.55 7.74
C ILE A 65 -4.55 15.61 7.81
N ALA A 66 -5.15 15.44 9.00
CA ALA A 66 -6.59 15.54 9.19
C ALA A 66 -7.13 16.95 8.91
N ASN A 67 -6.32 17.98 9.13
CA ASN A 67 -6.69 19.37 8.88
C ASN A 67 -6.29 19.85 7.47
N ASN A 68 -5.63 19.01 6.65
CA ASN A 68 -5.25 19.34 5.28
C ASN A 68 -6.45 19.22 4.32
N SER A 69 -7.41 20.13 4.48
CA SER A 69 -8.65 20.16 3.69
C SER A 69 -8.41 20.44 2.20
N GLU A 70 -7.27 21.04 1.84
CA GLU A 70 -6.90 21.26 0.44
C GLU A 70 -6.59 19.93 -0.25
N LEU A 71 -5.74 19.10 0.36
CA LEU A 71 -5.39 17.78 -0.16
C LEU A 71 -6.61 16.85 -0.21
N GLU A 72 -7.42 16.85 0.85
CA GLU A 72 -8.65 16.05 0.91
C GLU A 72 -9.61 16.41 -0.23
N LYS A 73 -9.90 17.70 -0.42
CA LYS A 73 -10.76 18.17 -1.51
C LYS A 73 -10.18 17.84 -2.88
N TYR A 74 -8.87 18.01 -3.05
CA TYR A 74 -8.19 17.68 -4.31
C TYR A 74 -8.38 16.21 -4.68
N LEU A 75 -8.07 15.29 -3.76
CA LEU A 75 -8.24 13.85 -3.98
C LEU A 75 -9.71 13.50 -4.23
N GLN A 76 -10.64 14.08 -3.46
CA GLN A 76 -12.07 13.88 -3.66
C GLN A 76 -12.51 14.27 -5.09
N THR A 77 -12.10 15.45 -5.57
CA THR A 77 -12.38 15.90 -6.94
C THR A 77 -11.79 14.95 -7.98
N GLN A 78 -10.53 14.53 -7.84
CA GLN A 78 -9.90 13.60 -8.77
C GLN A 78 -10.66 12.26 -8.87
N PHE A 79 -11.12 11.72 -7.74
CA PHE A 79 -11.87 10.47 -7.72
C PHE A 79 -13.32 10.64 -8.20
N ASP A 80 -13.96 11.78 -7.96
CA ASP A 80 -15.29 12.07 -8.50
C ASP A 80 -15.26 12.15 -10.03
N GLU A 81 -14.25 12.84 -10.60
CA GLU A 81 -14.03 12.90 -12.05
C GLU A 81 -13.77 11.50 -12.64
N TYR A 82 -12.95 10.68 -11.97
CA TYR A 82 -12.71 9.30 -12.37
C TYR A 82 -13.98 8.45 -12.34
N ASN A 83 -14.78 8.56 -11.28
CA ASN A 83 -16.06 7.82 -11.19
C ASN A 83 -17.03 8.25 -12.30
N SER A 84 -17.12 9.56 -12.59
CA SER A 84 -17.90 10.06 -13.73
C SER A 84 -17.39 9.51 -15.07
N TYR A 85 -16.08 9.46 -15.27
CA TYR A 85 -15.47 8.84 -16.47
C TYR A 85 -15.85 7.36 -16.60
N ILE A 86 -15.71 6.58 -15.52
CA ILE A 86 -16.07 5.15 -15.51
C ILE A 86 -17.54 4.94 -15.82
N ASN A 87 -18.43 5.74 -15.22
CA ASN A 87 -19.88 5.64 -15.44
C ASN A 87 -20.28 6.07 -16.86
N SER A 88 -19.53 6.97 -17.49
CA SER A 88 -19.78 7.42 -18.87
C SER A 88 -19.38 6.40 -19.92
N LYS A 89 -18.44 5.50 -19.59
CA LYS A 89 -17.98 4.44 -20.47
C LYS A 89 -18.81 3.19 -20.16
N ASP A 90 -19.39 2.58 -21.19
CA ASP A 90 -20.26 1.38 -21.07
C ASP A 90 -19.44 0.11 -20.77
N PHE A 91 -18.50 0.19 -19.82
CA PHE A 91 -17.72 -0.94 -19.37
C PHE A 91 -18.68 -1.98 -18.79
N LYS A 92 -18.49 -3.26 -19.08
CA LYS A 92 -19.20 -4.35 -18.36
C LYS A 92 -18.66 -4.46 -16.93
N ILE A 93 -18.87 -3.43 -16.11
CA ILE A 93 -18.36 -3.27 -14.73
C ILE A 93 -18.63 -4.53 -13.89
N SER A 94 -19.77 -5.19 -14.12
CA SER A 94 -20.17 -6.44 -13.44
C SER A 94 -19.22 -7.63 -13.62
N LYS A 95 -18.45 -7.71 -14.72
CA LYS A 95 -17.44 -8.76 -14.92
C LYS A 95 -16.16 -8.46 -14.12
N PHE A 96 -15.81 -7.18 -13.98
CA PHE A 96 -14.61 -6.73 -13.25
C PHE A 96 -14.72 -6.94 -11.73
N PHE A 97 -15.92 -6.73 -11.14
CA PHE A 97 -16.17 -7.02 -9.73
C PHE A 97 -15.98 -8.49 -9.34
N LYS A 98 -16.12 -9.43 -10.28
CA LYS A 98 -15.94 -10.87 -10.05
C LYS A 98 -14.47 -11.31 -10.10
N GLU A 99 -13.62 -10.60 -10.83
CA GLU A 99 -12.27 -11.06 -11.16
C GLU A 99 -11.16 -10.23 -10.49
N ASN A 100 -11.45 -9.01 -9.99
CA ASN A 100 -10.47 -8.20 -9.27
C ASN A 100 -11.07 -7.41 -8.08
N PRO A 101 -10.96 -7.92 -6.84
CA PRO A 101 -11.41 -7.20 -5.64
C PRO A 101 -10.53 -5.99 -5.23
N ALA A 102 -9.35 -5.84 -5.84
CA ALA A 102 -8.34 -4.81 -5.51
C ALA A 102 -8.52 -3.49 -6.28
N GLY A 103 -9.33 -3.46 -7.34
CA GLY A 103 -9.63 -2.23 -8.08
C GLY A 103 -10.49 -1.26 -7.24
N ARG A 104 -10.05 0.00 -7.09
CA ARG A 104 -10.83 1.10 -6.51
C ARG A 104 -12.00 1.51 -7.41
N LEU A 105 -13.01 0.66 -7.51
CA LEU A 105 -14.29 0.98 -8.14
C LEU A 105 -15.31 1.31 -7.04
N ASN A 106 -15.92 2.50 -7.12
CA ASN A 106 -16.97 2.97 -6.20
C ASN A 106 -16.55 2.99 -4.71
N ARG A 107 -15.31 3.37 -4.40
CA ARG A 107 -14.85 3.61 -3.02
C ARG A 107 -14.38 5.06 -2.86
N PRO A 108 -14.77 5.76 -1.79
CA PRO A 108 -14.19 7.07 -1.48
C PRO A 108 -12.69 6.95 -1.18
N SER A 109 -11.99 8.09 -1.08
CA SER A 109 -10.61 8.15 -0.57
C SER A 109 -10.50 7.38 0.76
N GLN A 110 -9.45 6.57 0.91
CA GLN A 110 -9.20 5.73 2.08
C GLN A 110 -8.21 6.45 2.99
N GLY A 111 -8.71 7.44 3.73
CA GLY A 111 -7.90 8.23 4.65
C GLY A 111 -7.09 7.39 5.64
N HIS A 112 -7.53 6.18 6.02
CA HIS A 112 -6.83 5.34 6.99
C HIS A 112 -5.44 4.89 6.54
N ALA A 113 -5.30 4.31 5.34
CA ALA A 113 -4.00 3.87 4.81
C ALA A 113 -3.11 5.08 4.49
N GLY A 114 -3.69 6.13 3.90
CA GLY A 114 -3.00 7.39 3.63
C GLY A 114 -2.45 8.05 4.89
N PHE A 115 -3.22 8.12 5.97
CA PHE A 115 -2.79 8.71 7.24
C PHE A 115 -1.69 7.88 7.88
N PHE A 116 -1.78 6.55 7.82
CA PHE A 116 -0.71 5.66 8.28
C PHE A 116 0.61 5.98 7.57
N LEU A 117 0.60 6.04 6.23
CA LEU A 117 1.79 6.33 5.43
C LEU A 117 2.32 7.75 5.68
N TYR A 118 1.43 8.74 5.75
CA TYR A 118 1.80 10.13 6.04
C TYR A 118 2.54 10.23 7.37
N ILE A 119 1.93 9.72 8.45
CA ILE A 119 2.50 9.80 9.80
C ILE A 119 3.82 9.01 9.86
N LEU A 120 3.88 7.82 9.26
CA LEU A 120 5.09 7.01 9.20
C LEU A 120 6.25 7.78 8.56
N VAL A 121 6.01 8.46 7.45
CA VAL A 121 7.02 9.26 6.73
C VAL A 121 7.40 10.51 7.51
N ARG A 122 6.44 11.20 8.17
CA ARG A 122 6.73 12.32 9.09
C ARG A 122 7.63 11.90 10.26
N SER A 123 7.41 10.71 10.80
CA SER A 123 8.20 10.15 11.90
C SER A 123 9.59 9.65 11.49
N LEU A 124 9.70 8.94 10.35
CA LEU A 124 10.97 8.36 9.89
C LEU A 124 11.86 9.35 9.15
N LYS A 125 11.27 10.33 8.45
CA LYS A 125 11.95 11.27 7.56
C LYS A 125 12.89 10.55 6.56
N PRO A 126 12.38 9.59 5.78
CA PRO A 126 13.21 8.82 4.85
C PRO A 126 13.84 9.72 3.78
N GLU A 127 15.11 9.48 3.47
CA GLU A 127 15.77 10.11 2.33
C GLU A 127 15.27 9.48 1.02
N PHE A 128 15.18 8.15 1.01
CA PHE A 128 14.70 7.36 -0.13
C PHE A 128 13.58 6.40 0.27
N PHE A 129 12.40 6.65 -0.27
CA PHE A 129 11.25 5.75 -0.22
C PHE A 129 11.06 5.15 -1.62
N LEU A 130 11.00 3.82 -1.72
CA LEU A 130 10.72 3.12 -2.96
C LEU A 130 9.40 2.34 -2.83
N GLU A 131 8.49 2.52 -3.77
CA GLU A 131 7.24 1.75 -3.84
C GLU A 131 7.07 1.04 -5.17
N THR A 132 6.26 -0.03 -5.17
CA THR A 132 5.78 -0.74 -6.36
C THR A 132 4.26 -0.74 -6.36
N GLY A 133 3.64 -0.48 -7.50
CA GLY A 133 2.18 -0.33 -7.62
C GLY A 133 1.73 1.07 -7.21
N VAL A 134 1.42 1.91 -8.20
CA VAL A 134 1.02 3.32 -7.97
C VAL A 134 -0.47 3.51 -8.24
N SER A 135 -0.96 2.94 -9.34
CA SER A 135 -2.34 3.10 -9.79
C SER A 135 -2.71 4.59 -9.89
N ALA A 136 -3.74 5.07 -9.18
CA ALA A 136 -4.11 6.48 -9.13
C ALA A 136 -3.06 7.35 -8.40
N GLY A 137 -2.26 6.79 -7.49
CA GLY A 137 -1.26 7.49 -6.70
C GLY A 137 -1.77 8.09 -5.39
N GLU A 138 -2.82 7.52 -4.77
CA GLU A 138 -3.32 8.00 -3.47
C GLU A 138 -2.28 7.79 -2.36
N SER A 139 -1.75 6.57 -2.22
CA SER A 139 -0.66 6.25 -1.27
C SER A 139 0.55 7.16 -1.52
N SER A 140 0.97 7.28 -2.77
CA SER A 140 2.06 8.16 -3.22
C SER A 140 1.80 9.62 -2.83
N THR A 141 0.55 10.10 -2.95
CA THR A 141 0.15 11.46 -2.59
C THR A 141 0.37 11.72 -1.09
N TYR A 142 -0.05 10.82 -0.21
CA TYR A 142 0.18 10.96 1.22
C TYR A 142 1.66 10.87 1.60
N ILE A 143 2.42 9.97 0.95
CA ILE A 143 3.88 9.87 1.13
C ILE A 143 4.57 11.17 0.72
N LEU A 144 4.26 11.70 -0.47
CA LEU A 144 4.84 12.93 -0.99
C LEU A 144 4.44 14.16 -0.18
N GLN A 145 3.18 14.23 0.29
CA GLN A 145 2.76 15.29 1.20
C GLN A 145 3.60 15.27 2.49
N ALA A 146 3.82 14.09 3.09
CA ALA A 146 4.66 13.98 4.28
C ALA A 146 6.12 14.38 4.01
N MET A 147 6.67 14.01 2.85
CA MET A 147 8.02 14.44 2.43
C MET A 147 8.11 15.95 2.23
N ARG A 148 7.08 16.57 1.64
CA ARG A 148 6.97 18.03 1.49
C ARG A 148 6.94 18.70 2.86
N ASP A 149 6.14 18.21 3.79
CA ASP A 149 6.01 18.77 5.15
C ASP A 149 7.27 18.55 6.00
N ASN A 150 8.04 17.50 5.71
CA ASN A 150 9.39 17.31 6.26
C ASN A 150 10.46 18.17 5.58
N ASN A 151 10.13 18.78 4.43
CA ASN A 151 11.07 19.39 3.49
C ASN A 151 12.24 18.44 3.12
N PHE A 152 12.00 17.14 3.09
CA PHE A 152 13.05 16.13 2.93
C PHE A 152 12.52 14.84 2.31
N GLY A 153 13.40 14.14 1.59
CA GLY A 153 13.11 12.85 0.98
C GLY A 153 12.69 12.92 -0.48
N LYS A 154 12.80 11.76 -1.14
CA LYS A 154 12.37 11.52 -2.52
C LYS A 154 11.65 10.16 -2.58
N LEU A 155 10.53 10.14 -3.29
CA LEU A 155 9.77 8.93 -3.60
C LEU A 155 10.14 8.44 -5.00
N PHE A 156 10.59 7.20 -5.08
CA PHE A 156 10.71 6.46 -6.33
C PHE A 156 9.55 5.48 -6.41
N SER A 157 8.88 5.43 -7.55
CA SER A 157 7.80 4.48 -7.76
C SER A 157 8.02 3.67 -9.03
N ILE A 158 7.69 2.39 -8.97
CA ILE A 158 7.58 1.52 -10.15
C ILE A 158 6.11 1.20 -10.34
N ASP A 159 5.61 1.35 -11.57
CA ASP A 159 4.30 0.82 -11.92
C ASP A 159 4.29 0.22 -13.31
N PHE A 160 3.38 -0.71 -13.54
CA PHE A 160 3.20 -1.30 -14.85
C PHE A 160 2.26 -0.43 -15.68
N PRO A 161 2.61 -0.04 -16.92
CA PRO A 161 1.73 0.75 -17.77
C PRO A 161 0.42 0.01 -18.01
N SER A 162 -0.69 0.73 -18.14
CA SER A 162 -2.02 0.13 -18.24
C SER A 162 -2.12 -0.91 -19.34
N ALA A 163 -2.32 -2.16 -18.94
CA ALA A 163 -2.65 -3.26 -19.83
C ALA A 163 -4.13 -3.63 -19.61
N ILE A 164 -4.89 -3.71 -20.70
CA ILE A 164 -6.10 -4.53 -20.73
C ILE A 164 -5.59 -5.97 -20.85
N VAL A 165 -5.39 -6.64 -19.71
CA VAL A 165 -4.98 -8.05 -19.73
C VAL A 165 -6.23 -8.89 -20.00
N GLU A 166 -6.19 -9.75 -21.03
CA GLU A 166 -7.26 -10.69 -21.40
C GLU A 166 -7.71 -11.64 -20.25
N LYS A 167 -6.98 -11.66 -19.14
CA LYS A 167 -7.30 -12.40 -17.91
C LYS A 167 -7.18 -11.49 -16.68
N GLY A 168 -8.29 -10.90 -16.25
CA GLY A 168 -8.56 -10.52 -14.86
C GLY A 168 -7.81 -9.35 -14.22
N LEU A 169 -6.69 -8.88 -14.76
CA LEU A 169 -5.98 -7.69 -14.27
C LEU A 169 -6.29 -6.48 -15.14
N THR A 170 -7.29 -5.71 -14.72
CA THR A 170 -7.61 -4.42 -15.34
C THR A 170 -7.47 -3.31 -14.31
N THR A 171 -6.31 -2.67 -14.27
CA THR A 171 -6.23 -1.31 -13.72
C THR A 171 -6.93 -0.41 -14.73
N ILE A 172 -8.12 0.07 -14.38
CA ILE A 172 -8.83 1.02 -15.23
C ILE A 172 -8.23 2.40 -14.96
N MET A 173 -7.72 3.01 -16.02
CA MET A 173 -7.10 4.32 -15.98
C MET A 173 -7.87 5.27 -16.92
N PRO A 174 -8.03 6.56 -16.57
CA PRO A 174 -8.61 7.51 -17.51
C PRO A 174 -7.79 7.59 -18.81
N GLU A 175 -8.49 7.79 -19.93
CA GLU A 175 -7.87 7.96 -21.24
C GLU A 175 -6.85 9.10 -21.23
N GLY A 176 -5.66 8.87 -21.79
CA GLY A 176 -4.58 9.87 -21.84
C GLY A 176 -3.87 10.15 -20.51
N LYS A 177 -4.17 9.41 -19.44
CA LYS A 177 -3.44 9.51 -18.17
C LYS A 177 -2.32 8.45 -18.08
N THR A 178 -1.52 8.54 -17.03
CA THR A 178 -0.52 7.52 -16.63
C THR A 178 -0.68 7.24 -15.13
N SER A 179 0.00 6.22 -14.60
CA SER A 179 0.07 5.96 -13.16
C SER A 179 0.41 7.23 -12.37
N GLY A 180 -0.22 7.40 -11.21
CA GLY A 180 -0.10 8.59 -10.37
C GLY A 180 -0.87 9.80 -10.90
N TRP A 181 -1.91 9.58 -11.71
CA TRP A 181 -2.72 10.66 -12.30
C TRP A 181 -3.45 11.52 -11.27
N ALA A 182 -3.69 11.02 -10.05
CA ALA A 182 -4.31 11.74 -8.96
C ALA A 182 -3.28 12.42 -8.04
N ILE A 183 -1.97 12.38 -8.35
CA ILE A 183 -0.95 13.05 -7.55
C ILE A 183 -0.94 14.54 -7.88
N PRO A 184 -1.11 15.44 -6.87
CA PRO A 184 -1.00 16.88 -7.05
C PRO A 184 0.32 17.31 -7.70
N GLU A 185 0.26 18.23 -8.66
CA GLU A 185 1.45 18.67 -9.41
C GLU A 185 2.52 19.31 -8.52
N ASN A 186 2.09 20.03 -7.48
CA ASN A 186 3.00 20.65 -6.50
C ASN A 186 3.74 19.63 -5.60
N LEU A 187 3.42 18.34 -5.67
CA LEU A 187 4.10 17.28 -4.93
C LEU A 187 5.09 16.49 -5.79
N LYS A 188 5.04 16.64 -7.12
CA LYS A 188 5.82 15.81 -8.05
C LYS A 188 7.30 16.20 -8.14
N ASP A 189 7.70 17.33 -7.58
CA ASP A 189 9.11 17.76 -7.49
C ASP A 189 9.98 16.76 -6.71
N ARG A 190 9.36 15.94 -5.85
CA ARG A 190 10.02 14.89 -5.05
C ARG A 190 9.73 13.48 -5.55
N TRP A 191 9.14 13.34 -6.74
CA TRP A 191 8.67 12.05 -7.26
C TRP A 191 9.41 11.63 -8.53
N GLU A 192 9.75 10.35 -8.63
CA GLU A 192 10.29 9.74 -9.85
C GLU A 192 9.55 8.44 -10.15
N LEU A 193 8.79 8.43 -11.25
CA LEU A 193 8.06 7.26 -11.73
C LEU A 193 8.85 6.52 -12.81
N SER A 194 9.01 5.21 -12.66
CA SER A 194 9.53 4.31 -13.69
C SER A 194 8.43 3.34 -14.14
N LEU A 195 8.10 3.36 -15.43
CA LEU A 195 7.07 2.51 -16.00
C LEU A 195 7.66 1.22 -16.58
N GLY A 196 7.24 0.07 -16.07
CA GLY A 196 7.70 -1.25 -16.54
C GLY A 196 7.52 -2.34 -15.50
N LYS A 197 8.07 -3.53 -15.79
CA LYS A 197 8.00 -4.67 -14.86
C LYS A 197 8.88 -4.44 -13.64
N SER A 198 8.35 -4.75 -12.46
CA SER A 198 9.12 -4.67 -11.21
C SER A 198 10.36 -5.57 -11.27
N GLU A 199 10.24 -6.76 -11.88
CA GLU A 199 11.33 -7.71 -12.07
C GLU A 199 12.53 -7.12 -12.83
N GLU A 200 12.30 -6.12 -13.68
CA GLU A 200 13.34 -5.47 -14.48
C GLU A 200 13.83 -4.16 -13.88
N LEU A 201 12.93 -3.39 -13.26
CA LEU A 201 13.20 -2.03 -12.80
C LEU A 201 13.66 -1.99 -11.33
N LEU A 202 13.09 -2.82 -10.47
CA LEU A 202 13.40 -2.83 -9.04
C LEU A 202 14.90 -3.07 -8.78
N PRO A 203 15.55 -4.10 -9.36
CA PRO A 203 16.99 -4.30 -9.16
C PRO A 203 17.82 -3.09 -9.62
N LYS A 204 17.50 -2.51 -10.79
CA LYS A 204 18.24 -1.37 -11.35
C LYS A 204 18.16 -0.12 -10.47
N ILE A 205 16.97 0.19 -9.94
CA ILE A 205 16.79 1.33 -9.04
C ILE A 205 17.55 1.09 -7.73
N LEU A 206 17.46 -0.11 -7.17
CA LEU A 206 18.16 -0.47 -5.93
C LEU A 206 19.69 -0.41 -6.07
N GLU A 207 20.24 -0.91 -7.18
CA GLU A 207 21.67 -0.81 -7.51
C GLU A 207 22.12 0.63 -7.63
N ARG A 208 21.31 1.48 -8.29
CA ARG A 208 21.60 2.92 -8.44
C ARG A 208 21.61 3.66 -7.11
N GLN A 209 20.63 3.40 -6.23
CA GLN A 209 20.53 4.08 -4.93
C GLN A 209 21.45 3.49 -3.86
N LYS A 210 21.92 2.25 -4.04
CA LYS A 210 22.74 1.44 -3.11
C LYS A 210 22.07 1.11 -1.78
N LYS A 211 21.36 2.05 -1.16
CA LYS A 211 20.60 1.87 0.09
C LYS A 211 19.34 2.74 0.10
N ILE A 212 18.24 2.16 0.58
CA ILE A 212 16.94 2.84 0.74
C ILE A 212 16.49 2.79 2.21
N ASP A 213 15.67 3.76 2.63
CA ASP A 213 15.15 3.82 4.00
C ASP A 213 13.86 3.00 4.15
N VAL A 214 12.99 3.05 3.14
CA VAL A 214 11.72 2.33 3.11
C VAL A 214 11.48 1.71 1.75
N PHE A 215 11.04 0.45 1.74
CA PHE A 215 10.43 -0.21 0.60
C PHE A 215 8.95 -0.49 0.89
N MET A 216 8.05 -0.25 -0.06
CA MET A 216 6.63 -0.59 0.04
C MET A 216 6.16 -1.39 -1.18
N HIS A 217 5.58 -2.56 -0.91
CA HIS A 217 4.90 -3.37 -1.92
C HIS A 217 3.41 -3.02 -2.00
N ASP A 218 2.91 -2.74 -3.20
CA ASP A 218 1.48 -2.59 -3.53
C ASP A 218 1.23 -3.00 -5.02
N SER A 219 2.13 -3.79 -5.60
CA SER A 219 2.04 -4.34 -6.96
C SER A 219 1.46 -5.75 -6.93
N LEU A 220 1.17 -6.33 -8.10
CA LEU A 220 0.68 -7.71 -8.32
C LEU A 220 0.72 -8.65 -7.07
N HIS A 221 -0.44 -8.86 -6.45
CA HIS A 221 -0.56 -9.63 -5.22
C HIS A 221 -0.58 -11.17 -5.44
N THR A 222 0.50 -11.69 -6.01
CA THR A 222 0.77 -13.13 -6.02
C THR A 222 1.87 -13.44 -5.03
N TYR A 223 1.83 -14.64 -4.43
CA TYR A 223 2.83 -15.05 -3.44
C TYR A 223 4.26 -14.91 -3.97
N ASP A 224 4.52 -15.42 -5.19
CA ASP A 224 5.86 -15.40 -5.78
C ASP A 224 6.35 -13.99 -6.10
N HIS A 225 5.46 -13.09 -6.56
CA HIS A 225 5.83 -11.71 -6.88
C HIS A 225 6.12 -10.90 -5.61
N MET A 226 5.28 -11.04 -4.57
CA MET A 226 5.51 -10.45 -3.25
C MET A 226 6.85 -10.92 -2.66
N MET A 227 7.10 -12.24 -2.67
CA MET A 227 8.36 -12.80 -2.17
C MET A 227 9.58 -12.33 -2.97
N PHE A 228 9.45 -12.21 -4.29
CA PHE A 228 10.49 -11.63 -5.15
C PHE A 228 10.83 -10.20 -4.72
N GLU A 229 9.84 -9.31 -4.61
CA GLU A 229 10.07 -7.91 -4.28
C GLU A 229 10.63 -7.73 -2.86
N TYR A 230 10.12 -8.49 -1.88
CA TYR A 230 10.66 -8.47 -0.52
C TYR A 230 12.11 -8.92 -0.47
N THR A 231 12.41 -10.04 -1.12
CA THR A 231 13.77 -10.59 -1.12
C THR A 231 14.74 -9.65 -1.82
N THR A 232 14.34 -9.10 -2.97
CA THR A 232 15.16 -8.19 -3.77
C THR A 232 15.44 -6.87 -3.04
N SER A 233 14.42 -6.28 -2.40
CA SER A 233 14.56 -5.00 -1.69
C SER A 233 15.30 -5.14 -0.36
N TRP A 234 15.13 -6.26 0.37
CA TRP A 234 15.55 -6.38 1.76
C TRP A 234 17.01 -6.02 1.98
N ASP A 235 17.93 -6.50 1.14
CA ASP A 235 19.36 -6.28 1.34
C ASP A 235 19.80 -4.82 1.11
N PHE A 236 19.01 -4.07 0.36
CA PHE A 236 19.19 -2.65 0.11
C PHE A 236 18.55 -1.75 1.18
N ILE A 237 17.60 -2.27 1.97
CA ILE A 237 17.05 -1.51 3.10
C ILE A 237 18.16 -1.27 4.14
N LYS A 238 18.28 -0.02 4.62
CA LYS A 238 19.23 0.38 5.67
C LYS A 238 18.92 -0.33 7.00
N LYS A 239 19.90 -0.39 7.91
CA LYS A 239 19.66 -0.83 9.29
C LYS A 239 18.61 0.11 9.91
N ASN A 240 17.63 -0.45 10.61
CA ASN A 240 16.45 0.21 11.16
C ASN A 240 15.47 0.78 10.12
N GLY A 241 15.71 0.55 8.82
CA GLY A 241 14.76 0.87 7.74
C GLY A 241 13.59 -0.10 7.73
N LEU A 242 12.59 0.18 6.89
CA LEU A 242 11.33 -0.56 6.85
C LEU A 242 11.06 -1.25 5.51
N LEU A 243 10.47 -2.43 5.60
CA LEU A 243 9.72 -3.05 4.52
C LEU A 243 8.24 -2.98 4.88
N LEU A 244 7.44 -2.40 4.00
CA LEU A 244 5.99 -2.31 4.10
C LEU A 244 5.34 -3.14 2.99
N SER A 245 4.11 -3.58 3.23
CA SER A 245 3.30 -4.25 2.23
C SER A 245 1.84 -3.91 2.42
N ASP A 246 1.18 -3.57 1.32
CA ASP A 246 -0.28 -3.66 1.22
C ASP A 246 -0.74 -5.11 1.11
N ASP A 247 -2.03 -5.32 1.37
CA ASP A 247 -2.75 -6.59 1.27
C ASP A 247 -2.01 -7.82 1.80
N ILE A 248 -1.48 -7.76 3.03
CA ILE A 248 -0.73 -8.89 3.64
C ILE A 248 -1.59 -10.15 3.89
N VAL A 249 -2.90 -10.05 3.62
CA VAL A 249 -3.87 -11.13 3.77
C VAL A 249 -3.89 -12.06 2.57
N VAL A 250 -3.16 -11.75 1.49
CA VAL A 250 -2.94 -12.61 0.33
C VAL A 250 -2.30 -13.93 0.76
N MET A 251 -2.78 -15.04 0.18
CA MET A 251 -2.38 -16.39 0.56
C MET A 251 -1.89 -17.20 -0.66
N ASN A 252 -0.99 -18.16 -0.46
CA ASN A 252 -0.51 -19.07 -1.50
C ASN A 252 -1.45 -20.24 -1.86
N GLY A 253 -2.74 -20.15 -1.55
CA GLY A 253 -3.70 -21.27 -1.69
C GLY A 253 -3.49 -22.44 -0.71
N LYS A 254 -2.43 -22.40 0.11
CA LYS A 254 -2.17 -23.33 1.22
C LYS A 254 -2.23 -22.64 2.58
N GLY A 255 -2.76 -21.41 2.61
CA GLY A 255 -3.01 -20.66 3.82
C GLY A 255 -1.82 -19.88 4.40
N HIS A 256 -0.76 -19.70 3.63
CA HIS A 256 0.40 -18.91 4.04
C HIS A 256 0.44 -17.56 3.34
N SER A 257 0.74 -16.52 4.12
CA SER A 257 0.94 -15.16 3.63
C SER A 257 2.42 -14.95 3.30
N PRO A 258 2.76 -14.42 2.12
CA PRO A 258 4.16 -14.17 1.75
C PRO A 258 4.81 -13.18 2.72
N PHE A 259 4.05 -12.21 3.25
CA PHE A 259 4.56 -11.25 4.22
C PHE A 259 4.92 -11.93 5.55
N VAL A 260 4.06 -12.83 6.05
CA VAL A 260 4.32 -13.56 7.30
C VAL A 260 5.49 -14.53 7.14
N ASP A 261 5.50 -15.31 6.06
CA ASP A 261 6.58 -16.25 5.76
C ASP A 261 7.92 -15.53 5.59
N PHE A 262 7.93 -14.39 4.89
CA PHE A 262 9.12 -13.57 4.73
C PHE A 262 9.63 -13.04 6.08
N ALA A 263 8.74 -12.51 6.93
CA ALA A 263 9.08 -12.04 8.27
C ALA A 263 9.71 -13.15 9.12
N GLU A 264 9.14 -14.36 9.07
CA GLU A 264 9.68 -15.54 9.75
C GLU A 264 11.08 -15.89 9.24
N SER A 265 11.27 -15.90 7.92
CA SER A 265 12.58 -16.19 7.30
C SER A 265 13.68 -15.21 7.72
N LYS A 266 13.31 -13.95 8.00
CA LYS A 266 14.21 -12.90 8.49
C LYS A 266 14.25 -12.79 10.02
N GLN A 267 13.51 -13.65 10.74
CA GLN A 267 13.36 -13.63 12.20
C GLN A 267 12.93 -12.25 12.72
N LYS A 268 11.98 -11.62 12.03
CA LYS A 268 11.45 -10.30 12.37
C LYS A 268 10.02 -10.38 12.90
N GLU A 269 9.72 -9.49 13.84
CA GLU A 269 8.34 -9.28 14.26
C GLU A 269 7.58 -8.48 13.20
N ILE A 270 6.32 -8.87 12.97
CA ILE A 270 5.38 -8.11 12.13
C ILE A 270 4.64 -7.06 12.95
N VAL A 271 4.34 -5.94 12.31
CA VAL A 271 3.37 -4.94 12.76
C VAL A 271 2.28 -4.86 11.72
N VAL A 272 1.01 -4.89 12.13
CA VAL A 272 -0.13 -4.87 11.21
C VAL A 272 -1.03 -3.69 11.56
N TYR A 273 -1.37 -2.89 10.55
CA TYR A 273 -2.43 -1.89 10.63
C TYR A 273 -3.50 -2.24 9.59
N ASN A 274 -4.62 -2.79 10.04
CA ASN A 274 -5.65 -3.37 9.16
C ASN A 274 -5.09 -4.50 8.27
N VAL A 275 -4.76 -4.20 7.01
CA VAL A 275 -4.17 -5.11 6.03
C VAL A 275 -2.78 -4.65 5.55
N LEU A 276 -2.27 -3.54 6.08
CA LEU A 276 -0.91 -3.07 5.88
C LEU A 276 0.02 -3.77 6.86
N GLY A 277 1.12 -4.32 6.38
CA GLY A 277 2.18 -4.90 7.19
C GLY A 277 3.44 -4.04 7.19
N GLY A 278 4.15 -4.01 8.31
CA GLY A 278 5.47 -3.41 8.43
C GLY A 278 6.48 -4.33 9.14
N LEU A 279 7.69 -4.37 8.59
CA LEU A 279 8.87 -5.03 9.15
C LEU A 279 9.98 -4.01 9.37
N ARG A 280 10.61 -4.05 10.54
CA ARG A 280 11.81 -3.25 10.83
C ARG A 280 13.07 -4.10 10.70
N LYS A 281 14.02 -3.65 9.87
CA LYS A 281 15.29 -4.33 9.62
C LYS A 281 16.32 -4.09 10.71
#